data_AF-A0A979GGV4-F1
#
_entry.id   AF-A0A979GGV4-F1
#
_cell.length_a   1.000
_cell.length_b   1.000
_cell.length_c   1.000
_cell.angle_alpha   90.00
_cell.angle_beta   90.00
_cell.angle_gamma   90.00
#
_symmetry.space_group_name_H-M   'P 1'
#
loop_
_entity.id
_entity.type
_entity.pdbx_description
1 polymer ?
#
loop_
_entity_poly.entity_id
_entity_poly.type
_entity_poly.pdbx_seq_one_letter_code
_entity_poly.pdbx_strand_id
1 'polypeptide(L)'
;METLFKVFEKFSSRPLFFIFFGLSLCEFFQKQSVLMNPSADNIAKLFAAMILVVFFTWGFEWLIFKFNVNLEPHDQGDIGPTIGTATLAVYLVYAFHFLSENPEALNLKLLTNSGFIYSTTLLLFSLECMKLRRLKQK
;
A
#
# COMPACT_ATOMS: atom_id res chain seq x y z
N MET A 1 -15.64 15.99 -16.17
CA MET A 1 -15.39 15.61 -14.76
C MET A 1 -15.78 14.15 -14.49
N GLU A 2 -16.92 13.68 -15.03
CA GLU A 2 -17.37 12.27 -14.91
C GLU A 2 -16.42 11.23 -15.52
N THR A 3 -15.71 11.55 -16.60
CA THR A 3 -14.79 10.61 -17.28
C THR A 3 -13.53 10.33 -16.46
N LEU A 4 -13.00 11.34 -15.76
CA LEU A 4 -11.85 11.18 -14.85
C LEU A 4 -12.23 10.33 -13.65
N PHE A 5 -13.38 10.60 -13.02
CA PHE A 5 -13.90 9.79 -11.92
C PHE A 5 -14.15 8.33 -12.32
N LYS A 6 -14.70 8.06 -13.51
CA LYS A 6 -14.86 6.70 -14.04
C LYS A 6 -13.53 5.96 -14.29
N VAL A 7 -12.46 6.69 -14.64
CA VAL A 7 -11.12 6.11 -14.79
C VAL A 7 -10.55 5.72 -13.43
N PHE A 8 -10.76 6.54 -12.39
CA PHE A 8 -10.38 6.20 -11.02
C PHE A 8 -11.23 5.06 -10.43
N GLU A 9 -12.52 4.96 -10.75
CA GLU A 9 -13.38 3.84 -10.32
C GLU A 9 -12.94 2.48 -10.89
N LYS A 10 -12.31 2.47 -12.08
CA LYS A 10 -11.74 1.26 -12.69
C LYS A 10 -10.29 1.00 -12.30
N PHE A 11 -9.62 1.94 -11.64
CA PHE A 11 -8.21 1.79 -11.30
C PHE A 11 -8.07 0.85 -10.10
N SER A 12 -7.70 -0.40 -10.37
CA SER A 12 -7.27 -1.31 -9.30
C SER A 12 -6.04 -0.71 -8.63
N SER A 13 -6.11 -0.39 -7.35
CA SER A 13 -4.96 0.06 -6.56
C SER A 13 -3.95 -1.07 -6.28
N ARG A 14 -4.29 -2.32 -6.61
CA ARG A 14 -3.48 -3.50 -6.29
C ARG A 14 -2.17 -3.61 -7.08
N PRO A 15 -2.14 -3.39 -8.42
CA PRO A 15 -0.87 -3.28 -9.14
C PRO A 15 0.03 -2.18 -8.59
N LEU A 16 -0.52 -1.00 -8.29
CA LEU A 16 0.25 0.08 -7.68
C LEU A 16 0.77 -0.32 -6.30
N PHE A 17 -0.07 -0.96 -5.48
CA PHE A 17 0.34 -1.46 -4.17
C PHE A 17 1.54 -2.40 -4.29
N PHE A 18 1.51 -3.36 -5.23
CA PHE A 18 2.62 -4.28 -5.44
C PHE A 18 3.91 -3.58 -5.90
N ILE A 19 3.78 -2.60 -6.79
CA ILE A 19 4.93 -1.80 -7.24
C ILE A 19 5.54 -1.03 -6.05
N PHE A 20 4.73 -0.28 -5.31
CA PHE A 20 5.21 0.56 -4.21
C PHE A 20 5.71 -0.25 -3.02
N PHE A 21 5.08 -1.38 -2.70
CA PHE A 21 5.57 -2.26 -1.66
C PHE A 21 6.87 -2.96 -2.10
N GLY A 22 7.00 -3.34 -3.37
CA GLY A 22 8.26 -3.85 -3.93
C GLY A 22 9.38 -2.82 -3.82
N LEU A 23 9.10 -1.56 -4.20
CA LEU A 23 10.03 -0.43 -4.01
C LEU A 23 10.39 -0.24 -2.53
N SER A 24 9.42 -0.35 -1.62
CA SER A 24 9.67 -0.21 -0.18
C SER A 24 10.59 -1.30 0.36
N LEU A 25 10.43 -2.55 -0.08
CA LEU A 25 11.36 -3.62 0.27
C LEU A 25 12.77 -3.35 -0.29
N CYS A 26 12.86 -2.87 -1.53
CA CYS A 26 14.15 -2.50 -2.11
C CYS A 26 14.83 -1.38 -1.33
N GLU A 27 14.12 -0.30 -1.00
CA GLU A 27 14.64 0.80 -0.16
C GLU A 27 15.11 0.33 1.22
N PHE A 28 14.44 -0.67 1.80
CA PHE A 28 14.81 -1.22 3.10
C PHE A 28 16.08 -2.08 3.04
N PHE A 29 16.25 -2.89 1.98
CA PHE A 29 17.35 -3.85 1.87
C PHE A 29 18.55 -3.35 1.05
N GLN A 30 18.39 -2.29 0.24
CA GLN A 30 19.41 -1.80 -0.67
C GLN A 30 19.91 -0.43 -0.25
N LYS A 31 21.21 -0.18 -0.48
CA LYS A 31 21.82 1.14 -0.22
C LYS A 31 21.46 2.20 -1.28
N GLN A 32 21.06 1.77 -2.48
CA GLN A 32 20.64 2.65 -3.56
C GLN A 32 19.33 2.14 -4.16
N SER A 33 18.33 3.02 -4.20
CA SER A 33 17.06 2.78 -4.84
C SER A 33 17.20 2.49 -6.34
N VAL A 34 16.33 1.63 -6.88
CA VAL A 34 16.16 1.49 -8.33
C VAL A 34 15.73 2.80 -9.00
N LEU A 35 15.08 3.70 -8.26
CA LEU A 35 14.69 5.03 -8.75
C LEU A 35 15.88 6.00 -8.82
N MET A 36 16.94 5.76 -8.05
CA MET A 36 18.17 6.55 -8.08
C MET A 36 19.18 5.99 -9.08
N ASN A 37 19.20 4.67 -9.26
CA ASN A 37 20.09 3.99 -10.20
C ASN A 37 19.35 2.84 -10.90
N PRO A 38 18.76 3.08 -12.08
CA PRO A 38 17.96 2.08 -12.81
C PRO A 38 18.84 1.08 -13.58
N SER A 39 19.80 0.46 -12.90
CA SER A 39 20.64 -0.60 -13.48
C SER A 39 19.85 -1.91 -13.64
N ALA A 40 20.30 -2.78 -14.55
CA ALA A 40 19.65 -4.09 -14.77
C ALA A 40 19.59 -4.94 -13.48
N ASP A 41 20.63 -4.85 -12.64
CA ASP A 41 20.69 -5.53 -11.34
C ASP A 41 19.62 -4.99 -10.37
N ASN A 42 19.47 -3.66 -10.27
CA ASN A 42 18.46 -3.05 -9.40
C ASN A 42 17.03 -3.32 -9.88
N ILE A 43 16.81 -3.35 -11.20
CA ILE A 43 15.51 -3.71 -11.80
C ILE A 43 15.19 -5.19 -11.52
N ALA A 44 16.16 -6.09 -11.66
CA ALA A 44 15.96 -7.51 -11.35
C ALA A 44 15.60 -7.72 -9.87
N LYS A 45 16.26 -6.99 -8.96
CA LYS A 45 15.93 -7.01 -7.53
C LYS A 45 14.53 -6.45 -7.24
N LEU A 46 14.09 -5.40 -7.94
CA LEU A 46 12.72 -4.90 -7.84
C LEU A 46 11.71 -5.99 -8.24
N PHE A 47 11.93 -6.68 -9.36
CA PHE A 47 11.03 -7.76 -9.76
C PHE A 47 11.01 -8.91 -8.74
N ALA A 48 12.16 -9.28 -8.18
CA ALA A 48 12.22 -10.26 -7.11
C ALA A 48 11.44 -9.79 -5.86
N ALA A 49 11.59 -8.52 -5.47
CA ALA A 49 10.84 -7.94 -4.35
C ALA A 49 9.33 -7.92 -4.61
N MET A 50 8.90 -7.59 -5.83
CA MET A 50 7.49 -7.64 -6.22
C MET A 50 6.92 -9.06 -6.14
N ILE A 51 7.69 -10.08 -6.54
CA ILE A 51 7.27 -11.49 -6.39
C ILE A 51 7.10 -11.83 -4.91
N LEU A 52 8.04 -11.44 -4.04
CA LEU A 52 7.91 -11.64 -2.59
C LEU A 52 6.68 -10.95 -2.01
N VAL A 53 6.41 -9.71 -2.44
CA VAL A 53 5.22 -8.95 -2.03
C VAL A 53 3.93 -9.67 -2.36
N VAL A 54 3.84 -10.34 -3.51
CA VAL A 54 2.65 -11.14 -3.87
C VAL A 54 2.41 -12.22 -2.83
N PHE A 55 3.45 -12.97 -2.43
CA PHE A 55 3.34 -14.01 -1.41
C PHE A 55 3.01 -13.45 -0.03
N PHE A 56 3.64 -12.34 0.38
CA PHE A 56 3.30 -11.68 1.65
C PHE A 56 1.86 -11.20 1.69
N THR A 57 1.40 -10.58 0.60
CA THR A 57 0.01 -10.10 0.50
C THR A 57 -0.96 -11.27 0.55
N TRP A 58 -0.67 -12.35 -0.16
CA TRP A 58 -1.53 -13.52 -0.15
C TRP A 58 -1.61 -14.18 1.22
N GLY A 59 -0.48 -14.33 1.92
CA GLY A 59 -0.43 -14.85 3.29
C GLY A 59 -1.19 -13.95 4.27
N PHE A 60 -1.03 -12.63 4.15
CA PHE A 60 -1.74 -11.65 4.98
C PHE A 60 -3.26 -11.70 4.75
N GLU A 61 -3.69 -11.73 3.49
CA GLU A 61 -5.12 -11.88 3.13
C GLU A 61 -5.70 -13.18 3.68
N TRP A 62 -4.96 -14.29 3.54
CA TRP A 62 -5.39 -15.57 4.10
C TRP A 62 -5.60 -15.50 5.61
N LEU A 63 -4.71 -14.82 6.35
CA LEU A 63 -4.87 -14.60 7.79
C LEU A 63 -6.13 -13.78 8.12
N ILE A 64 -6.38 -12.70 7.37
CA ILE A 64 -7.60 -11.88 7.53
C ILE A 64 -8.84 -12.73 7.27
N PHE A 65 -8.89 -13.48 6.18
CA PHE A 65 -10.04 -14.33 5.86
C PHE A 65 -10.25 -15.41 6.92
N LYS A 66 -9.18 -16.06 7.37
CA LYS A 66 -9.25 -17.06 8.43
C LYS A 66 -9.80 -16.45 9.74
N PHE A 67 -9.37 -15.25 10.09
CA PHE A 67 -9.91 -14.53 11.25
C PHE A 67 -11.41 -14.22 11.06
N ASN A 68 -11.77 -13.60 9.93
CA ASN A 68 -13.15 -13.17 9.64
C ASN A 68 -14.15 -14.34 9.56
N VAL A 69 -13.72 -15.55 9.15
CA VAL A 69 -14.57 -16.75 9.11
C VAL A 69 -14.84 -17.32 10.51
N ASN A 70 -13.93 -17.12 11.46
CA ASN A 70 -14.09 -17.61 12.83
C ASN A 70 -14.94 -16.70 13.73
N LEU A 71 -15.32 -15.51 13.25
CA LEU A 71 -16.18 -14.58 13.99
C LEU A 71 -17.64 -15.05 13.96
N GLU A 72 -18.37 -14.84 15.05
CA GLU A 72 -19.77 -15.22 15.14
C GLU A 72 -20.62 -14.37 14.18
N PRO A 73 -21.81 -14.85 13.73
CA PRO A 73 -22.62 -14.12 12.75
C PRO A 73 -23.09 -12.74 13.20
N HIS A 74 -23.22 -12.54 14.52
CA HIS A 74 -23.63 -11.27 15.11
C HIS A 74 -22.45 -10.35 15.46
N ASP A 75 -21.21 -10.83 15.34
CA ASP A 75 -20.02 -10.00 15.49
C ASP A 75 -19.95 -8.97 14.36
N GLN A 76 -19.95 -7.70 14.75
CA GLN A 76 -19.71 -6.59 13.83
C GLN A 76 -18.22 -6.42 13.48
N GLY A 77 -17.35 -7.22 14.11
CA GLY A 77 -15.92 -7.19 13.88
C GLY A 77 -15.56 -7.45 12.42
N ASP A 78 -14.68 -6.62 11.88
CA ASP A 78 -14.11 -6.80 10.56
C ASP A 78 -12.65 -6.34 10.56
N ILE A 79 -11.74 -7.31 10.63
CA ILE A 79 -10.34 -7.02 10.92
C ILE A 79 -9.63 -6.33 9.76
N GLY A 80 -10.06 -6.61 8.51
CA GLY A 80 -9.50 -5.98 7.31
C GLY A 80 -9.67 -4.45 7.32
N PRO A 81 -10.92 -3.93 7.35
CA PRO A 81 -11.19 -2.50 7.50
C PRO A 81 -10.61 -1.89 8.77
N THR A 82 -10.53 -2.64 9.87
CA THR A 82 -9.93 -2.16 11.12
C THR A 82 -8.42 -1.89 10.95
N ILE A 83 -7.67 -2.86 10.42
CA ILE A 83 -6.25 -2.70 10.11
C ILE A 83 -6.04 -1.59 9.07
N GLY A 84 -6.89 -1.56 8.04
CA GLY A 84 -6.87 -0.52 7.02
C GLY A 84 -7.03 0.87 7.61
N THR A 85 -8.01 1.07 8.50
CA THR A 85 -8.26 2.35 9.16
C THR A 85 -7.11 2.77 10.07
N ALA A 86 -6.56 1.84 10.85
CA ALA A 86 -5.39 2.11 11.70
C ALA A 86 -4.18 2.53 10.86
N THR A 87 -3.93 1.84 9.75
CA THR A 87 -2.82 2.18 8.84
C THR A 87 -3.05 3.52 8.14
N LEU A 88 -4.29 3.82 7.73
CA LEU A 88 -4.64 5.11 7.14
C LEU A 88 -4.42 6.25 8.13
N ALA A 89 -4.75 6.07 9.41
CA ALA A 89 -4.50 7.08 10.44
C ALA A 89 -3.00 7.40 10.55
N VAL A 90 -2.14 6.37 10.55
CA VAL A 90 -0.68 6.55 10.54
C VAL A 90 -0.23 7.31 9.29
N TYR A 91 -0.70 6.90 8.10
CA TYR A 91 -0.41 7.62 6.85
C TYR A 91 -0.78 9.10 6.93
N LEU A 92 -2.00 9.42 7.38
CA LEU A 92 -2.49 10.80 7.45
C LEU A 92 -1.65 11.67 8.39
N VAL A 93 -1.26 11.14 9.54
CA VAL A 93 -0.39 11.86 10.49
C VAL A 93 0.94 12.22 9.83
N TYR A 94 1.61 11.26 9.19
CA TYR A 94 2.88 11.52 8.51
C TYR A 94 2.73 12.46 7.30
N ALA A 95 1.68 12.26 6.49
CA ALA A 95 1.43 13.08 5.32
C ALA A 95 1.15 14.54 5.70
N PHE A 96 0.28 14.77 6.68
CA PHE A 96 -0.06 16.12 7.13
C PHE A 96 1.11 16.80 7.82
N HIS A 97 1.87 16.07 8.64
CA HIS A 97 3.07 16.61 9.25
C HIS A 97 4.11 17.03 8.18
N PHE A 98 4.39 16.16 7.21
CA PHE A 98 5.32 16.47 6.13
C PHE A 98 4.90 17.69 5.31
N LEU A 99 3.62 17.79 4.94
CA LEU A 99 3.07 18.92 4.19
C LEU A 99 3.11 20.22 5.01
N SER A 100 2.94 20.15 6.33
CA SER A 100 3.02 21.34 7.20
C SER A 100 4.44 21.89 7.32
N GLU A 101 5.45 21.02 7.38
CA GLU A 101 6.86 21.41 7.51
C GLU A 101 7.50 21.77 6.16
N ASN A 102 6.97 21.26 5.05
CA ASN A 102 7.57 21.43 3.72
C ASN A 102 6.55 21.97 2.69
N PRO A 103 6.18 23.25 2.76
CA PRO A 103 5.14 23.84 1.89
C PRO A 103 5.49 23.82 0.40
N GLU A 104 6.77 23.73 0.02
CA GLU A 104 7.24 23.63 -1.37
C GLU A 104 7.63 22.20 -1.81
N ALA A 105 7.30 21.17 -1.01
CA ALA A 105 7.75 19.79 -1.27
C ALA A 105 7.11 19.11 -2.49
N LEU A 106 6.01 19.64 -3.02
CA LEU A 106 5.29 19.05 -4.16
C LEU A 106 6.04 19.33 -5.47
N ASN A 107 7.11 18.56 -5.71
CA ASN A 107 7.85 18.56 -6.96
C ASN A 107 8.25 17.12 -7.35
N LEU A 108 8.75 16.95 -8.58
CA LEU A 108 9.08 15.63 -9.13
C LEU A 108 10.17 14.87 -8.33
N LYS A 109 11.03 15.57 -7.58
CA LYS A 109 12.04 14.92 -6.73
C LYS A 109 11.40 14.17 -5.55
N LEU A 110 10.17 14.50 -5.18
CA LEU A 110 9.44 13.78 -4.14
C LEU A 110 9.22 12.31 -4.55
N LEU A 111 9.04 12.03 -5.85
CA LEU A 111 8.74 10.68 -6.35
C LEU A 111 9.89 9.68 -6.13
N THR A 112 11.12 10.17 -6.00
CA THR A 112 12.31 9.34 -5.74
C THR A 112 12.71 9.33 -4.26
N ASN A 113 11.96 10.03 -3.40
CA ASN A 113 12.21 10.07 -1.97
C ASN A 113 11.66 8.81 -1.29
N SER A 114 12.46 8.17 -0.46
CA SER A 114 12.06 6.97 0.29
C SER A 114 10.84 7.20 1.18
N GLY A 115 10.72 8.38 1.81
CA GLY A 115 9.56 8.76 2.61
C GLY A 115 8.26 8.82 1.80
N PHE A 116 8.33 9.29 0.54
CA PHE A 116 7.19 9.27 -0.38
C PHE A 116 6.80 7.84 -0.76
N ILE A 117 7.79 6.98 -1.06
CA ILE A 117 7.56 5.57 -1.39
C ILE A 117 6.88 4.86 -0.21
N TYR A 118 7.43 4.98 1.00
CA TYR A 118 6.87 4.35 2.21
C TYR A 118 5.48 4.85 2.54
N SER A 119 5.25 6.17 2.51
CA SER A 119 3.92 6.75 2.78
C SER A 119 2.89 6.32 1.74
N THR A 120 3.26 6.27 0.45
CA THR A 120 2.37 5.80 -0.60
C THR A 120 2.06 4.31 -0.46
N THR A 121 3.05 3.48 -0.05
CA THR A 121 2.80 2.07 0.30
C THR A 121 1.81 1.93 1.44
N LEU A 122 1.94 2.72 2.51
CA LEU A 122 0.99 2.70 3.63
C LEU A 122 -0.42 3.10 3.19
N LEU A 123 -0.56 4.14 2.36
CA LEU A 123 -1.84 4.53 1.79
C LEU A 123 -2.45 3.38 0.98
N LEU A 124 -1.70 2.82 0.03
CA LEU A 124 -2.19 1.74 -0.83
C LEU A 124 -2.53 0.48 -0.03
N PHE A 125 -1.71 0.12 0.96
CA PHE A 125 -1.98 -0.98 1.88
C PHE A 125 -3.28 -0.75 2.65
N SER A 126 -3.51 0.47 3.16
CA SER A 126 -4.73 0.81 3.89
C SER A 126 -5.98 0.61 3.02
N LEU A 127 -5.92 1.06 1.76
CA LEU A 127 -7.01 0.93 0.80
C LEU A 127 -7.26 -0.53 0.40
N GLU A 128 -6.22 -1.34 0.20
CA GLU A 128 -6.37 -2.77 -0.06
C GLU A 128 -6.96 -3.51 1.16
N CYS A 129 -6.52 -3.19 2.38
CA CYS A 129 -7.07 -3.80 3.60
C CYS A 129 -8.56 -3.52 3.78
N MET A 130 -9.02 -2.30 3.46
CA MET A 130 -10.43 -1.93 3.54
C MET A 130 -11.32 -2.71 2.55
N LYS A 131 -10.75 -3.25 1.47
CA LYS A 131 -11.48 -4.12 0.53
C LYS A 131 -11.68 -5.54 1.05
N LEU A 132 -10.89 -5.97 2.03
CA LEU A 132 -10.96 -7.31 2.63
C LEU A 132 -12.08 -7.44 3.66
N ARG A 133 -13.18 -6.73 3.42
CA ARG A 133 -14.37 -6.70 4.27
C ARG A 133 -14.99 -8.10 4.35
N ARG A 134 -15.47 -8.48 5.53
CA ARG A 134 -16.28 -9.68 5.72
C ARG A 134 -17.49 -9.64 4.79
N LEU A 135 -17.64 -10.67 3.94
CA LEU A 135 -18.85 -10.86 3.15
C LEU A 135 -20.01 -11.12 4.11
N LYS A 136 -21.02 -10.25 4.11
CA LYS A 136 -22.27 -10.53 4.84
C LYS A 136 -22.86 -11.81 4.27
N GLN A 137 -22.92 -12.87 5.08
CA GLN A 137 -23.74 -14.03 4.75
C GLN A 137 -25.18 -13.52 4.60
N LYS A 138 -25.76 -13.74 3.41
CA LYS A 138 -27.18 -13.46 3.16
C LYS A 138 -28.05 -14.47 3.89
#